data_AF-A0A3A9SEK1-F1
#
_entry.id   AF-A0A3A9SEK1-F1
#
_cell.length_a   1.000
_cell.length_b   1.000
_cell.length_c   1.000
_cell.angle_alpha   90.00
_cell.angle_beta   90.00
_cell.angle_gamma   90.00
#
_symmetry.space_group_name_H-M   'P 1'
#
loop_
_entity.id
_entity.type
_entity.pdbx_description
1 polymer ?
#
loop_
_entity_poly.entity_id
_entity_poly.type
_entity_poly.pdbx_seq_one_letter_code
_entity_poly.pdbx_strand_id
1 'polypeptide(L)'
;MNIIDSAADIKIYNYKTKEMHCEKALVWIRNDTETLTCLGDECVDAYKTLPESDKQNMTLIAPIALGKIVDYANAERLIRYMVKKYIDGAGGKRRIFRRSSRALLVLHEPCSEIEQKAYEDLVYKIGYKGGVSVINSETKLYDITHEEAIIHAEETSGKLDCAIEITKNEPKKYAECAFEIFKSNCKRWGVDPENLYGNI
;
A
#
# COMPACT_ATOMS: atom_id res chain seq x y z
N MET A 1 10.01 12.65 -10.40
CA MET A 1 9.13 11.48 -10.23
C MET A 1 7.76 11.99 -9.80
N ASN A 2 6.70 11.63 -10.50
CA ASN A 2 5.35 11.95 -10.04
C ASN A 2 5.01 11.04 -8.86
N ILE A 3 4.83 11.62 -7.67
CA ILE A 3 4.66 10.87 -6.43
C ILE A 3 3.39 10.01 -6.46
N ILE A 4 2.34 10.48 -7.12
CA ILE A 4 1.07 9.77 -7.29
C ILE A 4 1.28 8.51 -8.13
N ASP A 5 2.09 8.61 -9.18
CA ASP A 5 2.37 7.48 -10.07
C ASP A 5 3.21 6.42 -9.37
N SER A 6 4.11 6.82 -8.47
CA SER A 6 4.95 5.91 -7.68
C SER A 6 4.21 5.23 -6.51
N ALA A 7 3.10 5.81 -6.04
CA ALA A 7 2.34 5.30 -4.91
C ALA A 7 1.65 3.97 -5.24
N ALA A 8 1.62 3.07 -4.26
CA ALA A 8 0.81 1.86 -4.33
C ALA A 8 -0.69 2.16 -4.31
N ASP A 9 -1.48 1.16 -4.69
CA ASP A 9 -2.88 1.08 -4.35
C ASP A 9 -3.02 0.04 -3.21
N ILE A 10 -3.78 0.39 -2.18
CA ILE A 10 -4.06 -0.49 -1.04
C ILE A 10 -5.49 -0.96 -1.18
N LYS A 11 -5.68 -2.27 -1.27
CA LYS A 11 -7.00 -2.89 -1.27
C LYS A 11 -7.25 -3.55 0.09
N ILE A 12 -8.45 -3.35 0.63
CA ILE A 12 -8.91 -4.01 1.85
C ILE A 12 -10.16 -4.82 1.53
N TYR A 13 -10.04 -6.14 1.69
CA TYR A 13 -11.17 -7.06 1.62
C TYR A 13 -11.74 -7.30 3.01
N ASN A 14 -13.03 -7.04 3.21
CA ASN A 14 -13.71 -7.30 4.46
C ASN A 14 -14.36 -8.69 4.44
N TYR A 15 -13.81 -9.68 5.16
CA TYR A 15 -14.37 -11.05 5.16
C TYR A 15 -15.78 -11.14 5.74
N LYS A 16 -16.23 -10.15 6.51
CA LYS A 16 -17.60 -10.11 7.07
C LYS A 16 -18.61 -9.60 6.04
N THR A 17 -18.34 -8.48 5.38
CA THR A 17 -19.28 -7.89 4.40
C THR A 17 -19.06 -8.39 2.98
N LYS A 18 -17.92 -9.03 2.71
CA LYS A 18 -17.47 -9.52 1.40
C LYS A 18 -17.25 -8.38 0.39
N GLU A 19 -17.00 -7.17 0.89
CA GLU A 19 -16.71 -5.98 0.09
C GLU A 19 -15.21 -5.78 -0.06
N MET A 20 -14.81 -5.30 -1.24
CA MET A 20 -13.45 -4.85 -1.55
C MET A 20 -13.43 -3.32 -1.63
N HIS A 21 -12.49 -2.70 -0.92
CA HIS A 21 -12.26 -1.26 -0.97
C HIS A 21 -10.85 -0.99 -1.46
N CYS A 22 -10.64 0.09 -2.22
CA CYS A 22 -9.35 0.47 -2.77
C CYS A 22 -9.11 1.95 -2.49
N GLU A 23 -7.92 2.31 -2.01
CA GLU A 23 -7.45 3.70 -1.94
C GLU A 23 -5.98 3.78 -2.38
N LYS A 24 -5.57 4.92 -2.93
CA LYS A 24 -4.15 5.24 -3.20
C LYS A 24 -3.35 5.33 -1.91
N ALA A 25 -2.11 4.84 -1.94
CA ALA A 25 -1.17 4.93 -0.82
C ALA A 25 -0.58 6.34 -0.69
N LEU A 26 -1.41 7.33 -0.33
CA LEU A 26 -1.05 8.74 -0.24
C LEU A 26 -1.43 9.34 1.11
N VAL A 27 -0.63 10.32 1.52
CA VAL A 27 -0.75 11.05 2.78
C VAL A 27 -0.42 12.52 2.53
N TRP A 28 -1.27 13.44 2.97
CA TRP A 28 -0.95 14.87 3.04
C TRP A 28 -0.64 15.30 4.46
N ILE A 29 0.51 15.93 4.65
CA ILE A 29 0.92 16.53 5.92
C ILE A 29 1.05 18.04 5.72
N ARG A 30 0.52 18.82 6.66
CA ARG A 30 0.78 20.26 6.71
C ARG A 30 2.15 20.52 7.34
N ASN A 31 2.99 21.32 6.70
CA ASN A 31 4.40 21.45 7.03
C ASN A 31 4.64 22.20 8.35
N ASP A 32 3.84 23.22 8.65
CA ASP A 32 3.99 24.05 9.84
C ASP A 32 3.61 23.34 11.15
N THR A 33 2.61 22.45 11.09
CA THR A 33 2.06 21.75 12.26
C THR A 33 2.39 20.27 12.28
N GLU A 34 3.00 19.74 11.22
CA GLU A 34 3.17 18.30 10.95
C GLU A 34 1.86 17.50 11.07
N THR A 35 0.72 18.16 10.85
CA THR A 35 -0.59 17.54 11.00
C THR A 35 -1.01 16.82 9.74
N LEU A 36 -1.42 15.57 9.92
CA LEU A 36 -2.11 14.80 8.90
C LEU A 36 -3.40 15.51 8.48
N THR A 37 -3.56 15.80 7.19
CA THR A 37 -4.72 16.52 6.66
C THR A 37 -5.68 15.60 5.91
N CYS A 38 -5.18 14.75 5.02
CA CYS A 38 -5.98 13.73 4.35
C CYS A 38 -5.14 12.48 4.04
N LEU A 39 -5.85 11.39 3.72
CA LEU A 39 -5.32 10.05 3.47
C LEU A 39 -6.03 9.44 2.27
N GLY A 40 -5.36 8.56 1.53
CA GLY A 40 -6.03 7.78 0.50
C GLY A 40 -6.33 8.57 -0.77
N ASP A 41 -7.43 8.22 -1.43
CA ASP A 41 -7.89 8.88 -2.66
C ASP A 41 -8.23 10.36 -2.46
N GLU A 42 -8.61 10.76 -1.24
CA GLU A 42 -8.85 12.16 -0.89
C GLU A 42 -7.61 13.04 -1.15
N CYS A 43 -6.41 12.44 -1.10
CA CYS A 43 -5.15 13.11 -1.43
C CYS A 43 -5.05 13.46 -2.92
N VAL A 44 -5.61 12.64 -3.80
CA VAL A 44 -5.58 12.84 -5.26
C VAL A 44 -6.48 14.02 -5.63
N ASP A 45 -7.67 14.08 -5.04
CA ASP A 45 -8.63 15.16 -5.27
C ASP A 45 -8.14 16.48 -4.66
N ALA A 46 -7.59 16.44 -3.44
CA ALA A 46 -6.94 17.59 -2.81
C ALA A 46 -5.78 18.12 -3.67
N TYR A 47 -4.93 17.24 -4.22
CA TYR A 47 -3.82 17.65 -5.09
C TYR A 47 -4.29 18.40 -6.34
N LYS A 48 -5.46 18.04 -6.89
CA LYS A 48 -6.03 18.70 -8.08
C LYS A 48 -6.73 20.02 -7.76
N THR A 49 -7.30 20.15 -6.56
CA THR A 49 -8.25 21.23 -6.23
C THR A 49 -7.72 22.30 -5.29
N LEU A 50 -6.70 21.98 -4.47
CA LEU A 50 -6.14 22.95 -3.53
C LEU A 50 -5.48 24.14 -4.25
N PRO A 51 -5.62 25.37 -3.71
CA PRO A 51 -4.83 26.52 -4.14
C PRO A 51 -3.33 26.25 -4.06
N GLU A 52 -2.55 26.80 -4.98
CA GLU A 52 -1.10 26.58 -5.02
C GLU A 52 -0.39 27.07 -3.74
N SER A 53 -0.91 28.12 -3.12
CA SER A 53 -0.45 28.62 -1.81
C SER A 53 -0.58 27.57 -0.70
N ASP A 54 -1.66 26.77 -0.73
CA ASP A 54 -1.91 25.74 0.27
C ASP A 54 -1.02 24.53 0.01
N LYS A 55 -0.78 24.18 -1.27
CA LYS A 55 0.16 23.12 -1.65
C LYS A 55 1.59 23.39 -1.18
N GLN A 56 2.01 24.66 -1.19
CA GLN A 56 3.36 25.03 -0.72
C GLN A 56 3.56 24.80 0.79
N ASN A 57 2.50 24.87 1.59
CA ASN A 57 2.56 24.58 3.03
C ASN A 57 2.24 23.11 3.35
N MET A 58 2.29 22.23 2.36
CA MET A 58 1.96 20.83 2.56
C MET A 58 2.96 19.92 1.83
N THR A 59 3.11 18.72 2.36
CA THR A 59 3.91 17.67 1.76
C THR A 59 2.99 16.50 1.44
N LEU A 60 2.91 16.17 0.14
CA LEU A 60 2.34 14.91 -0.32
C LEU A 60 3.40 13.82 -0.17
N ILE A 61 3.03 12.71 0.44
CA ILE A 61 3.89 11.55 0.73
C ILE A 61 3.24 10.31 0.14
N ALA A 62 4.04 9.50 -0.56
CA ALA A 62 3.70 8.12 -0.91
C ALA A 62 4.44 7.18 0.05
N PRO A 63 3.85 6.82 1.22
CA PRO A 63 4.55 6.02 2.22
C PRO A 63 4.84 4.58 1.76
N ILE A 64 4.10 4.11 0.76
CA ILE A 64 4.37 2.87 0.04
C ILE A 64 4.58 3.21 -1.42
N ALA A 65 5.80 3.03 -1.91
CA ALA A 65 6.19 3.35 -3.28
C ALA A 65 6.80 2.11 -3.94
N LEU A 66 6.36 1.80 -5.16
CA LEU A 66 6.80 0.60 -5.90
C LEU A 66 6.70 -0.68 -5.05
N GLY A 67 5.61 -0.82 -4.29
CA GLY A 67 5.34 -1.97 -3.42
C GLY A 67 6.16 -2.03 -2.13
N LYS A 68 7.01 -1.03 -1.84
CA LYS A 68 7.89 -1.00 -0.66
C LYS A 68 7.47 0.07 0.32
N ILE A 69 7.51 -0.23 1.62
CA ILE A 69 7.37 0.78 2.67
C ILE A 69 8.60 1.68 2.63
N VAL A 70 8.42 2.94 2.26
CA VAL A 70 9.46 3.98 2.26
C VAL A 70 9.31 4.96 3.41
N ASP A 71 8.11 5.02 4.01
CA ASP A 71 7.83 5.75 5.24
C ASP A 71 6.90 4.92 6.13
N TYR A 72 7.49 4.25 7.12
CA TYR A 72 6.77 3.32 7.99
C TYR A 72 5.70 4.00 8.84
N ALA A 73 6.00 5.18 9.38
CA ALA A 73 5.08 5.88 10.29
C ALA A 73 3.81 6.32 9.55
N ASN A 74 3.97 6.83 8.34
CA ASN A 74 2.83 7.25 7.52
C ASN A 74 2.11 6.05 6.87
N ALA A 75 2.82 4.96 6.53
CA ALA A 75 2.19 3.71 6.10
C ALA A 75 1.28 3.14 7.20
N GLU A 76 1.77 3.11 8.45
CA GLU A 76 0.98 2.64 9.60
C GLU A 76 -0.27 3.49 9.79
N ARG A 77 -0.14 4.82 9.77
CA ARG A 77 -1.26 5.77 9.91
C ARG A 77 -2.33 5.52 8.84
N LEU A 78 -1.91 5.36 7.58
CA LEU A 78 -2.79 5.14 6.44
C LEU A 78 -3.52 3.80 6.53
N ILE A 79 -2.80 2.68 6.70
CA ILE A 79 -3.43 1.36 6.77
C ILE A 79 -4.33 1.26 8.00
N ARG A 80 -3.94 1.85 9.14
CA ARG A 80 -4.79 1.92 10.34
C ARG A 80 -6.08 2.70 10.07
N TYR A 81 -6.01 3.80 9.32
CA TYR A 81 -7.19 4.57 8.90
C TYR A 81 -8.11 3.72 8.03
N MET A 82 -7.57 3.08 6.98
CA MET A 82 -8.36 2.24 6.08
C MET A 82 -9.01 1.06 6.83
N VAL A 83 -8.30 0.39 7.74
CA VAL A 83 -8.89 -0.67 8.60
C VAL A 83 -10.02 -0.11 9.47
N LYS A 84 -9.83 1.06 10.09
CA LYS A 84 -10.90 1.69 10.88
C LYS A 84 -12.12 2.05 10.03
N LYS A 85 -11.90 2.58 8.83
CA LYS A 85 -12.95 3.00 7.90
C LYS A 85 -13.74 1.81 7.36
N TYR A 86 -13.03 0.80 6.85
CA TYR A 86 -13.62 -0.29 6.07
C TYR A 86 -13.90 -1.58 6.84
N ILE A 87 -13.23 -1.79 7.99
CA ILE A 87 -13.43 -2.99 8.81
C ILE A 87 -14.18 -2.64 10.11
N ASP A 88 -13.69 -1.64 10.84
CA ASP A 88 -14.33 -1.25 12.11
C ASP A 88 -15.58 -0.39 11.88
N GLY A 89 -15.72 0.30 10.74
CA GLY A 89 -16.84 1.17 10.40
C GLY A 89 -17.90 0.58 9.46
N ALA A 90 -17.71 -0.67 9.01
CA ALA A 90 -18.53 -1.26 7.95
C ALA A 90 -20.03 -1.32 8.28
N GLY A 91 -20.88 -0.85 7.36
CA GLY A 91 -22.34 -0.83 7.51
C GLY A 91 -22.90 0.31 8.36
N GLY A 92 -22.17 1.43 8.49
CA GLY A 92 -22.63 2.64 9.19
C GLY A 92 -22.66 2.51 10.73
N LYS A 93 -22.15 1.41 11.28
CA LYS A 93 -22.06 1.17 12.72
C LYS A 93 -20.65 0.79 13.09
N ARG A 94 -20.11 1.44 14.13
CA ARG A 94 -18.81 1.08 14.68
C ARG A 94 -18.89 -0.32 15.28
N ARG A 95 -18.07 -1.21 14.76
CA ARG A 95 -17.96 -2.59 15.19
C ARG A 95 -17.30 -2.64 16.56
N ILE A 96 -17.97 -3.27 17.52
CA ILE A 96 -17.48 -3.37 18.90
C ILE A 96 -16.43 -4.50 19.04
N PHE A 97 -16.54 -5.57 18.23
CA PHE A 97 -15.63 -6.72 18.26
C PHE A 97 -15.19 -7.17 16.85
N ARG A 98 -13.88 -7.36 16.65
CA ARG A 98 -13.29 -7.91 15.40
C ARG A 98 -13.72 -9.36 15.17
N ARG A 99 -13.67 -9.81 13.90
CA ARG A 99 -14.10 -11.17 13.48
C ARG A 99 -13.06 -12.20 13.91
N SER A 100 -11.82 -11.77 13.82
CA SER A 100 -10.60 -12.50 14.12
C SER A 100 -9.53 -11.48 14.53
N SER A 101 -8.53 -11.94 15.27
CA SER A 101 -7.28 -11.20 15.45
C SER A 101 -6.24 -11.53 14.37
N ARG A 102 -6.63 -12.28 13.33
CA ARG A 102 -5.81 -12.66 12.17
C ARG A 102 -6.20 -11.86 10.94
N ALA A 103 -5.21 -11.57 10.10
CA ALA A 103 -5.39 -10.93 8.80
C ALA A 103 -4.58 -11.66 7.73
N LEU A 104 -4.99 -11.50 6.47
CA LEU A 104 -4.20 -11.86 5.30
C LEU A 104 -3.47 -10.61 4.79
N LEU A 105 -2.20 -10.76 4.45
CA LEU A 105 -1.40 -9.76 3.74
C LEU A 105 -1.10 -10.29 2.35
N VAL A 106 -1.33 -9.47 1.32
CA VAL A 106 -1.03 -9.82 -0.08
C VAL A 106 -0.06 -8.80 -0.65
N LEU A 107 1.10 -9.25 -1.12
CA LEU A 107 2.17 -8.42 -1.65
C LEU A 107 2.46 -8.83 -3.10
N HIS A 108 2.11 -7.97 -4.06
CA HIS A 108 2.31 -8.27 -5.48
C HIS A 108 3.77 -8.12 -5.91
N GLU A 109 4.42 -7.06 -5.42
CA GLU A 109 5.80 -6.78 -5.80
C GLU A 109 6.77 -7.71 -5.05
N PRO A 110 7.87 -8.15 -5.71
CA PRO A 110 8.93 -8.90 -5.04
C PRO A 110 9.46 -8.16 -3.82
N CYS A 111 9.37 -8.83 -2.67
CA CYS A 111 9.84 -8.31 -1.38
C CYS A 111 10.94 -9.22 -0.84
N SER A 112 12.02 -8.62 -0.36
CA SER A 112 12.97 -9.31 0.53
C SER A 112 12.28 -9.67 1.85
N GLU A 113 12.88 -10.59 2.61
CA GLU A 113 12.38 -10.97 3.93
C GLU A 113 12.25 -9.77 4.89
N ILE A 114 13.15 -8.79 4.80
CA ILE A 114 13.12 -7.57 5.61
C ILE A 114 11.91 -6.71 5.21
N GLU A 115 11.65 -6.55 3.92
CA GLU A 115 10.51 -5.76 3.42
C GLU A 115 9.18 -6.42 3.78
N GLN A 116 9.07 -7.75 3.61
CA GLN A 116 7.90 -8.50 4.04
C GLN A 116 7.69 -8.36 5.56
N LYS A 117 8.77 -8.49 6.35
CA LYS A 117 8.68 -8.37 7.80
C LYS A 117 8.19 -6.99 8.26
N ALA A 118 8.59 -5.92 7.56
CA ALA A 118 8.09 -4.58 7.85
C ALA A 118 6.56 -4.49 7.69
N TYR A 119 5.99 -5.11 6.65
CA TYR A 119 4.54 -5.18 6.50
C TYR A 119 3.86 -6.03 7.59
N GLU A 120 4.40 -7.20 7.89
CA GLU A 120 3.86 -8.06 8.96
C GLU A 120 3.83 -7.34 10.31
N ASP A 121 4.92 -6.65 10.67
CA ASP A 121 5.03 -5.89 11.91
C ASP A 121 4.04 -4.71 11.94
N LEU A 122 3.83 -4.06 10.80
CA LEU A 122 2.82 -3.01 10.67
C LEU A 122 1.41 -3.59 10.92
N VAL A 123 1.06 -4.70 10.27
CA VAL A 123 -0.24 -5.37 10.43
C VAL A 123 -0.44 -5.85 11.88
N TYR A 124 0.62 -6.33 12.53
CA TYR A 124 0.61 -6.66 13.96
C TYR A 124 0.36 -5.42 14.83
N LYS A 125 1.07 -4.31 14.56
CA LYS A 125 0.98 -3.03 15.29
C LYS A 125 -0.40 -2.38 15.20
N ILE A 126 -1.16 -2.63 14.12
CA ILE A 126 -2.55 -2.16 13.97
C ILE A 126 -3.59 -3.10 14.60
N GLY A 127 -3.17 -4.18 15.25
CA GLY A 127 -3.99 -4.99 16.17
C GLY A 127 -4.21 -6.44 15.75
N TYR A 128 -3.63 -6.92 14.65
CA TYR A 128 -3.79 -8.30 14.19
C TYR A 128 -2.79 -9.25 14.84
N LYS A 129 -2.89 -9.39 16.17
CA LYS A 129 -1.94 -10.16 16.99
C LYS A 129 -2.10 -11.67 16.94
N GLY A 130 -3.19 -12.18 16.34
CA GLY A 130 -3.47 -13.61 16.22
C GLY A 130 -2.72 -14.31 15.09
N GLY A 131 -2.01 -13.55 14.27
CA GLY A 131 -1.21 -14.03 13.14
C GLY A 131 -1.53 -13.31 11.83
N VAL A 132 -0.52 -13.22 10.96
CA VAL A 132 -0.63 -12.69 9.61
C VAL A 132 -0.27 -13.81 8.64
N SER A 133 -1.23 -14.22 7.82
CA SER A 133 -0.94 -15.07 6.67
C SER A 133 -0.44 -14.19 5.52
N VAL A 134 0.49 -14.67 4.71
CA VAL A 134 1.07 -13.90 3.60
C VAL A 134 0.89 -14.65 2.29
N ILE A 135 0.43 -13.94 1.26
CA ILE A 135 0.56 -14.30 -0.15
C ILE A 135 1.50 -13.27 -0.76
N ASN A 136 2.61 -13.71 -1.33
CA ASN A 136 3.59 -12.84 -1.98
C ASN A 136 3.84 -13.29 -3.43
N SER A 137 4.71 -12.58 -4.14
CA SER A 137 5.09 -12.88 -5.53
C SER A 137 5.65 -14.29 -5.76
N GLU A 138 6.12 -14.97 -4.71
CA GLU A 138 6.68 -16.32 -4.77
C GLU A 138 5.64 -17.41 -4.43
N THR A 139 4.47 -17.01 -3.95
CA THR A 139 3.40 -17.93 -3.56
C THR A 139 2.78 -18.56 -4.81
N LYS A 140 2.77 -19.89 -4.88
CA LYS A 140 2.16 -20.63 -6.00
C LYS A 140 0.65 -20.63 -5.87
N LEU A 141 -0.01 -19.94 -6.79
CA LEU A 141 -1.47 -19.84 -6.84
C LEU A 141 -2.15 -20.87 -7.76
N TYR A 142 -1.42 -21.80 -8.40
CA TYR A 142 -1.98 -22.95 -9.14
C TYR A 142 -3.25 -22.61 -9.97
N ASP A 143 -3.11 -21.65 -10.88
CA ASP A 143 -4.13 -21.20 -11.84
C ASP A 143 -5.32 -20.40 -11.26
N ILE A 144 -5.32 -20.04 -9.98
CA ILE A 144 -6.27 -19.04 -9.45
C ILE A 144 -5.67 -17.64 -9.42
N THR A 145 -6.54 -16.64 -9.55
CA THR A 145 -6.17 -15.23 -9.43
C THR A 145 -5.87 -14.86 -7.98
N HIS A 146 -5.18 -13.74 -7.77
CA HIS A 146 -4.97 -13.18 -6.43
C HIS A 146 -6.30 -12.85 -5.74
N GLU A 147 -7.30 -12.40 -6.49
CA GLU A 147 -8.64 -12.09 -5.95
C GLU A 147 -9.34 -13.35 -5.45
N GLU A 148 -9.34 -14.43 -6.24
CA GLU A 148 -9.87 -15.73 -5.81
C GLU A 148 -9.12 -16.25 -4.59
N ALA A 149 -7.78 -16.15 -4.58
CA ALA A 149 -6.96 -16.55 -3.45
C ALA A 149 -7.33 -15.79 -2.17
N ILE A 150 -7.59 -14.48 -2.27
CA ILE A 150 -8.07 -13.66 -1.16
C ILE A 150 -9.44 -14.15 -0.68
N ILE A 151 -10.40 -14.33 -1.59
CA ILE A 151 -11.77 -14.74 -1.24
C ILE A 151 -11.77 -16.10 -0.51
N HIS A 152 -10.94 -17.04 -0.97
CA HIS A 152 -10.88 -18.41 -0.46
C HIS A 152 -9.83 -18.64 0.65
N ALA A 153 -9.07 -17.62 1.06
CA ALA A 153 -7.99 -17.78 2.02
C ALA A 153 -8.40 -18.34 3.39
N GLU A 154 -9.68 -18.19 3.81
CA GLU A 154 -10.15 -18.77 5.07
C GLU A 154 -10.14 -20.31 5.08
N GLU A 155 -10.12 -20.95 3.91
CA GLU A 155 -10.04 -22.42 3.76
C GLU A 155 -8.69 -22.97 4.24
N THR A 156 -7.62 -22.18 4.11
CA THR A 156 -6.25 -22.58 4.48
C THR A 156 -5.75 -21.87 5.73
N SER A 157 -6.10 -20.59 5.89
CA SER A 157 -5.58 -19.72 6.97
C SER A 157 -6.47 -19.67 8.22
N GLY A 158 -7.63 -20.33 8.16
CA GLY A 158 -8.68 -20.24 9.16
C GLY A 158 -9.41 -18.90 9.12
N LYS A 159 -10.17 -18.58 10.16
CA LYS A 159 -11.01 -17.38 10.20
C LYS A 159 -10.17 -16.09 10.18
N LEU A 160 -10.44 -15.21 9.22
CA LEU A 160 -9.76 -13.93 9.03
C LEU A 160 -10.70 -12.75 9.28
N ASP A 161 -10.16 -11.59 9.62
CA ASP A 161 -10.94 -10.35 9.74
C ASP A 161 -10.97 -9.56 8.43
N CYS A 162 -9.80 -9.40 7.82
CA CYS A 162 -9.63 -8.74 6.53
C CYS A 162 -8.44 -9.31 5.76
N ALA A 163 -8.39 -9.02 4.45
CA ALA A 163 -7.15 -9.06 3.68
C ALA A 163 -6.70 -7.64 3.38
N ILE A 164 -5.39 -7.38 3.48
CA ILE A 164 -4.74 -6.13 3.11
C ILE A 164 -3.83 -6.45 1.93
N GLU A 165 -4.17 -5.95 0.76
CA GLU A 165 -3.46 -6.20 -0.49
C GLU A 165 -2.73 -4.93 -0.93
N ILE A 166 -1.42 -5.04 -1.11
CA ILE A 166 -0.56 -3.99 -1.65
C ILE A 166 -0.33 -4.29 -3.13
N THR A 167 -0.83 -3.42 -3.99
CA THR A 167 -0.85 -3.64 -5.44
C THR A 167 -0.68 -2.33 -6.21
N LYS A 168 -0.85 -2.39 -7.53
CA LYS A 168 -0.90 -1.23 -8.41
C LYS A 168 -1.93 -1.45 -9.51
N ASN A 169 -2.95 -0.60 -9.54
CA ASN A 169 -4.01 -0.65 -10.56
C ASN A 169 -3.51 -0.22 -11.95
N GLU A 170 -2.45 0.59 -12.02
CA GLU A 170 -1.81 1.03 -13.26
C GLU A 170 -0.33 0.60 -13.31
N PRO A 171 -0.01 -0.68 -13.61
CA PRO A 171 1.37 -1.20 -13.55
C PRO A 171 2.35 -0.44 -14.46
N LYS A 172 1.86 0.10 -15.59
CA LYS A 172 2.66 0.94 -16.49
C LYS A 172 3.28 2.14 -15.76
N LYS A 173 2.56 2.74 -14.79
CA LYS A 173 3.06 3.86 -13.99
C LYS A 173 4.20 3.47 -13.06
N TYR A 174 4.17 2.26 -12.52
CA TYR A 174 5.30 1.70 -11.79
C TYR A 174 6.52 1.51 -12.67
N ALA A 175 6.34 0.94 -13.87
CA ALA A 175 7.45 0.76 -14.82
C ALA A 175 8.08 2.10 -15.21
N GLU A 176 7.27 3.11 -15.52
CA GLU A 176 7.73 4.48 -15.79
C GLU A 176 8.53 5.05 -14.61
N CYS A 177 8.00 4.95 -13.38
CA CYS A 177 8.68 5.44 -12.19
C CYS A 177 10.00 4.70 -11.90
N ALA A 178 10.00 3.38 -12.02
CA ALA A 178 11.20 2.56 -11.83
C ALA A 178 12.29 2.93 -12.85
N PHE A 179 11.91 3.19 -14.10
CA PHE A 179 12.85 3.65 -15.13
C PHE A 179 13.42 5.04 -14.84
N GLU A 180 12.63 5.98 -14.33
CA GLU A 180 13.13 7.29 -13.89
C GLU A 180 14.09 7.18 -12.70
N ILE A 181 13.79 6.31 -11.72
CA ILE A 181 14.69 6.03 -10.60
C ILE A 181 16.00 5.44 -11.09
N PHE A 182 15.93 4.49 -12.03
CA PHE A 182 17.11 3.91 -12.66
C PHE A 182 17.98 4.98 -13.33
N LYS A 183 17.41 5.84 -14.18
CA LYS A 183 18.14 6.94 -14.82
C LYS A 183 18.78 7.90 -13.81
N SER A 184 18.06 8.24 -12.74
CA SER A 184 18.57 9.07 -11.65
C SER A 184 19.77 8.41 -10.93
N ASN A 185 19.67 7.10 -10.67
CA ASN A 185 20.75 6.33 -10.07
C ASN A 185 21.97 6.23 -10.99
N CYS A 186 21.79 5.95 -12.28
CA CYS A 186 22.86 5.96 -13.27
C CYS A 186 23.63 7.29 -13.25
N LYS A 187 22.92 8.42 -13.31
CA LYS A 187 23.53 9.75 -13.21
C LYS A 187 24.31 9.93 -11.90
N ARG A 188 23.72 9.53 -10.76
CA ARG A 188 24.37 9.62 -9.44
C ARG A 188 25.64 8.76 -9.36
N TRP A 189 25.66 7.61 -10.04
CA TRP A 189 26.80 6.70 -10.09
C TRP A 189 27.81 7.04 -11.20
N GLY A 190 27.54 8.07 -12.01
CA GLY A 190 28.40 8.44 -13.15
C GLY A 190 28.34 7.44 -14.32
N VAL A 191 27.26 6.66 -14.41
CA VAL A 191 27.02 5.69 -15.48
C VAL A 191 26.09 6.31 -16.51
N ASP A 192 26.45 6.19 -17.79
CA ASP A 192 25.58 6.57 -18.89
C ASP A 192 24.63 5.42 -19.24
N PRO A 193 23.30 5.57 -19.01
CA PRO A 193 22.34 4.52 -19.28
C PRO A 193 22.24 4.13 -20.76
N GLU A 194 22.63 5.02 -21.68
CA GLU A 194 22.60 4.76 -23.13
C GLU A 194 23.80 3.91 -23.60
N ASN A 195 24.89 3.91 -22.82
CA ASN A 195 26.10 3.14 -23.09
C ASN A 195 26.20 1.83 -22.30
N LEU A 196 25.16 1.46 -21.53
CA LEU A 196 25.14 0.23 -20.72
C LEU A 196 25.18 -1.06 -21.56
N TYR A 197 24.79 -1.00 -22.83
CA TYR A 197 24.80 -2.12 -23.77
C TYR A 197 25.90 -2.00 -24.83
N GLY A 198 27.00 -1.29 -24.53
CA GLY A 198 28.18 -1.26 -25.39
C GLY A 198 28.80 -2.65 -25.54
N ASN A 199 28.50 -3.30 -26.67
CA ASN A 199 28.95 -4.62 -27.14
C ASN A 199 28.32 -5.84 -26.44
N ILE A 200 27.16 -6.26 -26.94
CA ILE A 200 26.88 -7.70 -27.12
C ILE A 200 27.03 -8.00 -28.61
#